data_AF-A0A418T6Z4-F1
#
_entry.id   AF-A0A418T6Z4-F1
#
_cell.length_a   1.000
_cell.length_b   1.000
_cell.length_c   1.000
_cell.angle_alpha   90.00
_cell.angle_beta   90.00
_cell.angle_gamma   90.00
#
_symmetry.space_group_name_H-M   'P 1'
#
loop_
_entity.id
_entity.type
_entity.pdbx_description
1 polymer ?
#
loop_
_entity_poly.entity_id
_entity_poly.type
_entity_poly.pdbx_seq_one_letter_code
_entity_poly.pdbx_strand_id
1 'polypeptide(L)'
;MVTSFFLCAKRGMIVLTAVIAALGAPIAYSAPAESAGNHHPQQSNTTNTAALDVIEVVATGYTAGVESTGKRPGHPGYGITYSGVKVRRDQVSTIAADPKLFPIGTLLYIPGYGYGVVADTGSAIKGNRIDLYFETIKEVYEQWGKRKVEVQVLRRGRGKLTQSWLNEINQAIEVGKPIPQSYLES
;
A
#
# COMPACT_ATOMS: atom_id res chain seq x y z
N MET A 1 45.62 -2.02 29.45
CA MET A 1 46.40 -1.12 30.34
C MET A 1 46.68 0.17 29.59
N VAL A 2 46.62 1.30 30.31
CA VAL A 2 46.98 2.68 29.92
C VAL A 2 45.89 3.54 29.25
N THR A 3 45.00 4.01 30.12
CA THR A 3 44.59 5.41 30.37
C THR A 3 45.35 6.56 29.68
N SER A 4 44.61 7.55 29.17
CA SER A 4 44.87 9.02 29.29
C SER A 4 43.60 9.75 28.83
N PHE A 5 42.80 10.34 29.74
CA PHE A 5 42.93 11.68 30.33
C PHE A 5 43.10 12.82 29.31
N PHE A 6 42.03 13.59 29.10
CA PHE A 6 42.13 15.04 29.22
C PHE A 6 40.89 15.60 29.93
N LEU A 7 41.21 16.52 30.83
CA LEU A 7 40.44 17.20 31.84
C LEU A 7 39.92 18.53 31.27
N CYS A 8 38.69 18.95 31.60
CA CYS A 8 38.49 20.35 32.01
C CYS A 8 37.20 20.52 32.81
N ALA A 9 37.35 21.20 33.94
CA ALA A 9 36.37 21.38 35.01
C ALA A 9 35.89 22.83 35.11
N LYS A 10 34.87 23.03 35.96
CA LYS A 10 34.44 24.23 36.73
C LYS A 10 32.97 24.55 36.45
N ARG A 11 32.11 24.92 37.39
CA ARG A 11 32.11 25.34 38.82
C ARG A 11 30.60 25.27 39.20
N GLY A 12 30.10 25.09 40.42
CA GLY A 12 30.63 25.21 41.77
C GLY A 12 29.39 25.33 42.65
N MET A 13 29.31 24.46 43.66
CA MET A 13 28.21 24.32 44.62
C MET A 13 28.44 25.27 45.79
N ILE A 14 27.42 26.06 46.18
CA ILE A 14 27.41 26.80 47.45
C ILE A 14 26.14 26.39 48.20
N VAL A 15 26.37 25.82 49.38
CA VAL A 15 25.37 25.52 50.41
C VAL A 15 25.22 26.77 51.27
N LEU A 16 23.98 27.20 51.55
CA LEU A 16 23.71 28.13 52.64
C LEU A 16 22.56 27.58 53.49
N THR A 17 22.92 27.18 54.70
CA THR A 17 22.02 26.75 55.77
C THR A 17 21.33 27.98 56.37
N ALA A 18 20.01 27.95 56.51
CA ALA A 18 19.27 28.85 57.40
C ALA A 18 18.22 28.05 58.16
N VAL A 19 18.40 28.01 59.49
CA VAL A 19 17.47 27.44 60.48
C VAL A 19 16.63 28.60 60.99
N ILE A 20 15.30 28.54 60.85
CA ILE A 20 14.36 29.28 61.70
C ILE A 20 13.16 28.36 61.99
N ALA A 21 12.93 28.12 63.27
CA ALA A 21 11.77 27.43 63.82
C ALA A 21 10.69 28.45 64.22
N ALA A 22 9.40 28.12 63.99
CA ALA A 22 8.29 28.27 64.96
C ALA A 22 6.90 28.18 64.29
N LEU A 23 6.10 27.24 64.80
CA LEU A 23 4.69 27.33 65.21
C LEU A 23 3.58 27.68 64.19
N GLY A 24 2.62 26.75 64.04
CA GLY A 24 1.18 27.08 64.10
C GLY A 24 0.31 26.90 62.84
N ALA A 25 -0.63 25.93 62.95
CA ALA A 25 -1.90 25.75 62.22
C ALA A 25 -1.90 25.22 60.76
N PRO A 26 -2.84 24.31 60.42
CA PRO A 26 -2.97 23.75 59.07
C PRO A 26 -3.65 24.75 58.14
N ILE A 27 -2.99 25.11 57.04
CA ILE A 27 -3.61 25.88 55.96
C ILE A 27 -4.30 24.88 55.02
N ALA A 28 -5.63 24.94 55.00
CA ALA A 28 -6.45 24.25 54.02
C ALA A 28 -6.09 24.76 52.61
N TYR A 29 -5.68 23.84 51.73
CA TYR A 29 -5.41 24.18 50.33
C TYR A 29 -6.75 24.25 49.58
N SER A 30 -7.23 25.45 49.32
CA SER A 30 -8.38 25.68 48.44
C SER A 30 -7.96 25.45 46.98
N ALA A 31 -8.71 24.62 46.26
CA ALA A 31 -8.56 24.41 44.83
C ALA A 31 -8.79 25.72 44.05
N PRO A 32 -8.05 25.98 42.95
CA PRO A 32 -8.47 26.98 42.00
C PRO A 32 -9.55 26.40 41.07
N ALA A 33 -10.66 27.14 40.95
CA ALA A 33 -11.65 27.00 39.90
C ALA A 33 -11.23 27.85 38.67
N GLU A 34 -11.91 27.60 37.54
CA GLU A 34 -11.78 28.20 36.18
C GLU A 34 -10.80 27.48 35.24
N SER A 35 -11.10 27.19 33.97
CA SER A 35 -12.16 27.69 33.08
C SER A 35 -12.49 26.63 32.03
N ALA A 36 -13.78 26.50 31.72
CA ALA A 36 -14.27 25.85 30.51
C ALA A 36 -13.76 26.58 29.26
N GLY A 37 -13.44 25.85 28.19
CA GLY A 37 -13.21 26.44 26.88
C GLY A 37 -12.30 25.64 25.96
N ASN A 38 -12.91 24.92 25.02
CA ASN A 38 -12.32 24.41 23.79
C ASN A 38 -11.41 23.16 23.88
N HIS A 39 -12.00 22.05 24.33
CA HIS A 39 -11.62 20.75 23.77
C HIS A 39 -12.04 20.72 22.29
N HIS A 40 -11.11 21.04 21.41
CA HIS A 40 -11.17 20.60 20.02
C HIS A 40 -11.27 19.06 20.09
N PRO A 41 -12.37 18.42 19.68
CA PRO A 41 -12.34 16.99 19.55
C PRO A 41 -11.30 16.72 18.47
N GLN A 42 -10.15 16.15 18.84
CA GLN A 42 -9.38 15.38 17.89
C GLN A 42 -10.36 14.35 17.35
N GLN A 43 -10.83 14.59 16.12
CA GLN A 43 -11.55 13.61 15.33
C GLN A 43 -10.65 12.38 15.30
N SER A 44 -10.98 11.42 16.16
CA SER A 44 -10.52 10.06 16.02
C SER A 44 -11.12 9.58 14.70
N ASN A 45 -10.34 9.73 13.63
CA ASN A 45 -10.52 8.94 12.41
C ASN A 45 -10.33 7.49 12.84
N THR A 46 -11.43 6.93 13.33
CA THR A 46 -11.56 5.52 13.62
C THR A 46 -11.60 4.91 12.23
N THR A 47 -10.44 4.58 11.67
CA THR A 47 -10.34 3.69 10.52
C THR A 47 -11.06 2.43 10.92
N ASN A 48 -12.34 2.35 10.54
CA ASN A 48 -13.07 1.11 10.50
C ASN A 48 -12.32 0.28 9.46
N THR A 49 -11.36 -0.53 9.93
CA THR A 49 -10.58 -1.44 9.10
C THR A 49 -11.56 -2.48 8.58
N ALA A 50 -12.30 -2.13 7.53
CA ALA A 50 -13.09 -3.08 6.78
C ALA A 50 -12.13 -4.19 6.37
N ALA A 51 -12.44 -5.42 6.78
CA ALA A 51 -11.64 -6.58 6.41
C ALA A 51 -11.58 -6.63 4.88
N LEU A 52 -10.36 -6.73 4.32
CA LEU A 52 -10.19 -6.85 2.88
C LEU A 52 -10.82 -8.16 2.40
N ASP A 53 -11.56 -8.11 1.29
CA ASP A 53 -12.05 -9.31 0.62
C ASP A 53 -10.85 -10.15 0.15
N VAL A 54 -10.72 -11.38 0.66
CA VAL A 54 -9.71 -12.35 0.23
C VAL A 54 -10.37 -13.44 -0.61
N ILE A 55 -9.82 -13.71 -1.79
CA ILE A 55 -10.39 -14.68 -2.75
C ILE A 55 -9.30 -15.64 -3.23
N GLU A 56 -9.52 -16.95 -3.09
CA GLU A 56 -8.65 -17.94 -3.73
C GLU A 56 -8.88 -17.94 -5.25
N VAL A 57 -7.80 -17.79 -6.01
CA VAL A 57 -7.80 -17.85 -7.47
C VAL A 57 -6.73 -18.80 -7.99
N VAL A 58 -6.94 -19.33 -9.19
CA VAL A 58 -5.87 -19.95 -9.99
C VAL A 58 -5.18 -18.85 -10.79
N ALA A 59 -3.88 -18.65 -10.56
CA ALA A 59 -3.09 -17.66 -11.26
C ALA A 59 -2.12 -18.32 -12.26
N THR A 60 -2.11 -17.82 -13.49
CA THR A 60 -1.12 -18.14 -14.54
C THR A 60 -0.34 -16.89 -14.92
N GLY A 61 0.64 -17.02 -15.83
CA GLY A 61 1.33 -15.87 -16.42
C GLY A 61 1.23 -15.87 -17.94
N TYR A 62 1.18 -14.68 -18.53
CA TYR A 62 1.11 -14.45 -19.97
C TYR A 62 2.01 -13.29 -20.39
N THR A 63 2.29 -13.17 -21.69
CA THR A 63 3.03 -12.03 -22.26
C THR A 63 2.24 -11.34 -23.38
N ALA A 64 2.78 -10.27 -23.95
CA ALA A 64 2.21 -9.62 -25.14
C ALA A 64 2.40 -10.46 -26.44
N GLY A 65 3.26 -11.47 -26.38
CA GLY A 65 3.72 -12.24 -27.52
C GLY A 65 2.66 -13.10 -28.20
N VAL A 66 3.08 -13.75 -29.29
CA VAL A 66 2.23 -14.57 -30.15
C VAL A 66 1.68 -15.78 -29.42
N GLU A 67 2.43 -16.33 -28.46
CA GLU A 67 2.08 -17.50 -27.67
C GLU A 67 0.88 -17.25 -26.74
N SER A 68 0.67 -15.99 -26.33
CA SER A 68 -0.45 -15.61 -25.45
C SER A 68 -1.56 -14.88 -26.20
N THR A 69 -1.22 -14.02 -27.16
CA THR A 69 -2.19 -13.11 -27.81
C THR A 69 -2.39 -13.35 -29.30
N GLY A 70 -1.55 -14.18 -29.93
CA GLY A 70 -1.53 -14.36 -31.38
C GLY A 70 -0.95 -13.18 -32.17
N LYS A 71 -0.41 -12.14 -31.50
CA LYS A 71 0.06 -10.91 -32.13
C LYS A 71 1.59 -10.80 -32.07
N ARG A 72 2.19 -10.11 -33.05
CA ARG A 72 3.63 -9.83 -33.13
C ARG A 72 3.90 -8.33 -32.97
N PRO A 73 5.11 -7.91 -32.55
CA PRO A 73 5.51 -6.51 -32.60
C PRO A 73 5.21 -5.89 -33.97
N GLY A 74 4.60 -4.71 -33.99
CA GLY A 74 4.14 -4.03 -35.20
C GLY A 74 2.65 -4.20 -35.51
N HIS A 75 1.96 -5.19 -34.92
CA HIS A 75 0.50 -5.28 -35.00
C HIS A 75 -0.16 -4.15 -34.19
N PRO A 76 -1.23 -3.48 -34.69
CA PRO A 76 -1.83 -2.31 -34.02
C PRO A 76 -2.36 -2.61 -32.61
N GLY A 77 -2.85 -3.83 -32.38
CA GLY A 77 -3.29 -4.30 -31.07
C GLY A 77 -2.23 -5.03 -30.24
N TYR A 78 -0.94 -4.98 -30.62
CA TYR A 78 0.14 -5.62 -29.87
C TYR A 78 0.34 -4.91 -28.53
N GLY A 79 0.29 -5.66 -27.42
CA GLY A 79 0.41 -5.11 -26.07
C GLY A 79 -0.73 -4.20 -25.64
N ILE A 80 -1.88 -4.21 -26.33
CA ILE A 80 -3.08 -3.46 -25.92
C ILE A 80 -4.05 -4.43 -25.24
N THR A 81 -4.43 -4.13 -24.00
CA THR A 81 -5.39 -4.92 -23.21
C THR A 81 -6.82 -4.63 -23.62
N TYR A 82 -7.78 -5.44 -23.14
CA TYR A 82 -9.21 -5.21 -23.34
C TYR A 82 -9.69 -3.81 -22.93
N SER A 83 -9.13 -3.25 -21.85
CA SER A 83 -9.49 -1.89 -21.41
C SER A 83 -8.94 -0.77 -22.29
N GLY A 84 -8.02 -1.08 -23.22
CA GLY A 84 -7.37 -0.14 -24.11
C GLY A 84 -6.06 0.46 -23.58
N VAL A 85 -5.64 0.12 -22.36
CA VAL A 85 -4.31 0.50 -21.85
C VAL A 85 -3.24 -0.44 -22.39
N LYS A 86 -1.98 0.00 -22.39
CA LYS A 86 -0.87 -0.89 -22.70
C LYS A 86 -0.60 -1.84 -21.53
N VAL A 87 -0.24 -3.08 -21.86
CA VAL A 87 0.31 -4.03 -20.89
C VAL A 87 1.51 -3.41 -20.19
N ARG A 88 1.65 -3.70 -18.89
CA ARG A 88 2.67 -3.10 -18.03
C ARG A 88 3.10 -4.04 -16.91
N ARG A 89 4.41 -4.18 -16.72
CA ARG A 89 5.03 -4.79 -15.54
C ARG A 89 5.75 -3.68 -14.77
N ASP A 90 5.22 -3.29 -13.63
CA ASP A 90 5.67 -2.14 -12.83
C ASP A 90 5.12 -2.28 -11.39
N GLN A 91 5.25 -1.24 -10.55
CA GLN A 91 4.74 -1.19 -9.19
C GLN A 91 3.27 -1.64 -9.09
N VAL A 92 2.44 -1.21 -10.05
CA VAL A 92 1.11 -1.75 -10.35
C VAL A 92 1.13 -2.27 -11.78
N SER A 93 1.05 -3.59 -11.90
CA SER A 93 1.09 -4.29 -13.18
C SER A 93 -0.32 -4.55 -13.73
N THR A 94 -0.46 -4.65 -15.04
CA THR A 94 -1.73 -5.03 -15.68
C THR A 94 -1.97 -6.53 -15.59
N ILE A 95 -3.17 -6.96 -15.23
CA ILE A 95 -3.54 -8.39 -15.18
C ILE A 95 -4.84 -8.65 -15.97
N ALA A 96 -5.05 -9.90 -16.37
CA ALA A 96 -6.30 -10.37 -16.94
C ALA A 96 -7.15 -11.08 -15.89
N ALA A 97 -8.46 -10.85 -15.90
CA ALA A 97 -9.41 -11.56 -15.03
C ALA A 97 -10.80 -11.66 -15.68
N ASP A 98 -11.72 -12.36 -15.01
CA ASP A 98 -13.14 -12.34 -15.37
C ASP A 98 -13.82 -11.06 -14.86
N PRO A 99 -14.33 -10.17 -15.74
CA PRO A 99 -14.99 -8.92 -15.33
C PRO A 99 -16.23 -9.12 -14.45
N LYS A 100 -16.86 -10.30 -14.48
CA LYS A 100 -18.01 -10.61 -13.61
C LYS A 100 -17.62 -10.72 -12.14
N LEU A 101 -16.40 -11.17 -11.88
CA LEU A 101 -15.86 -11.32 -10.53
C LEU A 101 -14.96 -10.13 -10.15
N PHE A 102 -14.11 -9.71 -11.07
CA PHE A 102 -13.21 -8.57 -10.90
C PHE A 102 -13.40 -7.58 -12.06
N PRO A 103 -14.30 -6.59 -11.93
CA PRO A 103 -14.51 -5.59 -12.97
C PRO A 103 -13.22 -4.87 -13.36
N ILE A 104 -13.13 -4.41 -14.61
CA ILE A 104 -11.99 -3.61 -15.08
C ILE A 104 -11.72 -2.44 -14.11
N GLY A 105 -10.44 -2.26 -13.76
CA GLY A 105 -9.95 -1.29 -12.78
C GLY A 105 -9.91 -1.80 -11.33
N THR A 106 -10.30 -3.06 -11.08
CA THR A 106 -10.13 -3.70 -9.77
C THR A 106 -8.65 -3.78 -9.44
N LEU A 107 -8.28 -3.33 -8.24
CA LEU A 107 -6.91 -3.34 -7.73
C LEU A 107 -6.76 -4.49 -6.72
N LEU A 108 -5.78 -5.35 -6.98
CA LEU A 108 -5.49 -6.53 -6.19
C LEU A 108 -4.07 -6.47 -5.63
N TYR A 109 -3.87 -7.03 -4.44
CA TYR A 109 -2.56 -7.49 -4.01
C TYR A 109 -2.45 -9.00 -4.22
N ILE A 110 -1.39 -9.42 -4.93
CA ILE A 110 -1.15 -10.80 -5.33
C ILE A 110 0.18 -11.24 -4.71
N PRO A 111 0.16 -12.09 -3.66
CA PRO A 111 1.38 -12.57 -3.00
C PRO A 111 2.39 -13.18 -3.99
N GLY A 112 3.63 -12.69 -3.96
CA GLY A 112 4.72 -13.13 -4.84
C GLY A 112 4.77 -12.45 -6.21
N TYR A 113 3.76 -11.65 -6.58
CA TYR A 113 3.76 -10.88 -7.84
C TYR A 113 3.81 -9.36 -7.60
N GLY A 114 3.05 -8.89 -6.60
CA GLY A 114 2.87 -7.48 -6.27
C GLY A 114 1.45 -7.00 -6.54
N TYR A 115 1.29 -5.70 -6.80
CA TYR A 115 -0.01 -5.12 -7.10
C TYR A 115 -0.41 -5.33 -8.55
N GLY A 116 -1.66 -5.73 -8.77
CA GLY A 116 -2.24 -5.96 -10.08
C GLY A 116 -3.52 -5.16 -10.28
N VAL A 117 -3.64 -4.46 -11.39
CA VAL A 117 -4.91 -3.86 -11.82
C VAL A 117 -5.52 -4.66 -12.97
N VAL A 118 -6.79 -5.02 -12.82
CA VAL A 118 -7.52 -5.74 -13.87
C VAL A 118 -7.72 -4.82 -15.05
N ALA A 119 -6.95 -5.07 -16.11
CA ALA A 119 -6.91 -4.26 -17.33
C ALA A 119 -7.32 -5.09 -18.56
N ASP A 120 -7.24 -6.41 -18.47
CA ASP A 120 -7.45 -7.30 -19.59
C ASP A 120 -8.46 -8.42 -19.29
N THR A 121 -8.88 -9.11 -20.34
CA THR A 121 -9.75 -10.28 -20.28
C THR A 121 -9.23 -11.37 -21.21
N GLY A 122 -9.58 -12.62 -20.95
CA GLY A 122 -9.25 -13.74 -21.82
C GLY A 122 -10.41 -14.69 -22.00
N SER A 123 -10.44 -15.42 -23.12
CA SER A 123 -11.44 -16.46 -23.37
C SER A 123 -11.33 -17.58 -22.32
N ALA A 124 -10.11 -17.97 -21.95
CA ALA A 124 -9.82 -19.00 -20.94
C ALA A 124 -9.79 -18.48 -19.49
N ILE A 125 -9.89 -17.16 -19.29
CA ILE A 125 -9.82 -16.49 -17.98
C ILE A 125 -11.26 -16.20 -17.52
N LYS A 126 -11.85 -17.15 -16.80
CA LYS A 126 -13.24 -17.16 -16.32
C LYS A 126 -13.31 -17.60 -14.87
N GLY A 127 -14.26 -17.03 -14.11
CA GLY A 127 -14.43 -17.27 -12.68
C GLY A 127 -13.20 -16.85 -11.86
N ASN A 128 -12.83 -17.68 -10.88
CA ASN A 128 -11.68 -17.45 -9.99
C ASN A 128 -10.33 -17.76 -10.68
N ARG A 129 -10.11 -17.18 -11.86
CA ARG A 129 -8.85 -17.30 -12.60
C ARG A 129 -8.32 -15.92 -12.95
N ILE A 130 -7.02 -15.72 -12.78
CA ILE A 130 -6.31 -14.52 -13.19
C ILE A 130 -5.09 -14.90 -14.03
N ASP A 131 -4.69 -14.00 -14.93
CA ASP A 131 -3.47 -14.13 -15.73
C ASP A 131 -2.58 -12.91 -15.51
N LEU A 132 -1.35 -13.15 -15.09
CA LEU A 132 -0.41 -12.12 -14.67
C LEU A 132 0.51 -11.76 -15.83
N TYR A 133 0.63 -10.47 -16.13
CA TYR A 133 1.49 -10.03 -17.22
C TYR A 133 2.97 -10.12 -16.82
N PHE A 134 3.78 -10.65 -17.74
CA PHE A 134 5.24 -10.63 -17.71
C PHE A 134 5.77 -10.14 -19.05
N GLU A 135 6.98 -9.57 -19.05
CA GLU A 135 7.60 -9.08 -20.29
C GLU A 135 8.10 -10.24 -21.15
N THR A 136 8.54 -11.33 -20.51
CA THR A 136 9.10 -12.49 -21.21
C THR A 136 8.54 -13.81 -20.71
N ILE A 137 8.53 -14.80 -21.61
CA ILE A 137 8.16 -16.18 -21.29
C ILE A 137 9.08 -16.78 -20.21
N LYS A 138 10.37 -16.42 -20.24
CA LYS A 138 11.36 -16.88 -19.24
C LYS A 138 10.95 -16.48 -17.83
N GLU A 139 10.51 -15.23 -17.64
CA GLU A 139 10.03 -14.75 -16.34
C GLU A 139 8.77 -15.49 -15.87
N VAL A 140 7.84 -15.84 -16.78
CA VAL A 140 6.67 -16.64 -16.43
C VAL A 140 7.10 -17.96 -15.79
N TYR A 141 8.08 -18.65 -16.37
CA TYR A 141 8.57 -19.93 -15.86
C TYR A 141 9.40 -19.78 -14.58
N GLU A 142 10.28 -18.79 -14.51
CA GLU A 142 11.21 -18.61 -13.39
C GLU A 142 10.54 -18.01 -12.14
N GLN A 143 9.57 -17.11 -12.32
CA GLN A 143 8.99 -16.34 -11.22
C GLN A 143 7.61 -16.84 -10.81
N TRP A 144 6.85 -17.47 -11.73
CA TRP A 144 5.43 -17.74 -11.49
C TRP A 144 4.99 -19.21 -11.64
N GLY A 145 4.91 -19.74 -12.87
CA GLY A 145 4.19 -20.99 -13.13
C GLY A 145 2.69 -20.91 -12.79
N LYS A 146 1.96 -22.03 -12.86
CA LYS A 146 0.53 -22.09 -12.51
C LYS A 146 0.37 -22.48 -11.04
N ARG A 147 -0.33 -21.66 -10.25
CA ARG A 147 -0.55 -21.91 -8.82
C ARG A 147 -1.89 -21.39 -8.32
N LYS A 148 -2.36 -21.91 -7.20
CA LYS A 148 -3.43 -21.30 -6.42
C LYS A 148 -2.84 -20.23 -5.49
N VAL A 149 -3.52 -19.10 -5.36
CA VAL A 149 -3.09 -18.00 -4.49
C VAL A 149 -4.32 -17.28 -3.95
N GLU A 150 -4.24 -16.85 -2.69
CA GLU A 150 -5.22 -15.96 -2.06
C GLU A 150 -4.86 -14.52 -2.40
N VAL A 151 -5.73 -13.85 -3.17
CA VAL A 151 -5.55 -12.43 -3.53
C VAL A 151 -6.40 -11.56 -2.62
N GLN A 152 -5.88 -10.38 -2.30
CA GLN A 152 -6.62 -9.37 -1.53
C GLN A 152 -7.18 -8.33 -2.50
N VAL A 153 -8.49 -8.08 -2.41
CA VAL A 153 -9.14 -7.02 -3.20
C VAL A 153 -9.00 -5.71 -2.44
N LEU A 154 -8.15 -4.82 -2.95
CA LEU A 154 -7.88 -3.52 -2.34
C LEU A 154 -8.92 -2.48 -2.76
N ARG A 155 -9.41 -2.56 -3.99
CA ARG A 155 -10.48 -1.71 -4.52
C ARG A 155 -11.21 -2.41 -5.66
N ARG A 156 -12.54 -2.39 -5.66
CA ARG A 156 -13.36 -2.87 -6.79
C ARG A 156 -13.32 -1.88 -7.96
N GLY A 157 -13.19 -2.42 -9.17
CA GLY A 157 -13.21 -1.63 -10.40
C GLY A 157 -14.59 -1.13 -10.76
N ARG A 158 -14.64 -0.04 -11.54
CA ARG A 158 -15.89 0.55 -12.06
C ARG A 158 -16.18 0.17 -13.52
N GLY A 159 -15.45 -0.82 -14.05
CA GLY A 159 -15.58 -1.26 -15.45
C GLY A 159 -14.81 -0.40 -16.46
N LYS A 160 -13.97 0.54 -15.99
CA LYS A 160 -13.13 1.41 -16.83
C LYS A 160 -11.75 1.56 -16.22
N LEU A 161 -10.74 1.69 -17.09
CA LEU A 161 -9.36 1.96 -16.74
C LEU A 161 -8.75 2.85 -17.83
N THR A 162 -8.00 3.88 -17.43
CA THR A 162 -7.34 4.80 -18.38
C THR A 162 -5.83 4.70 -18.25
N GLN A 163 -5.12 5.04 -19.33
CA GLN A 163 -3.65 5.07 -19.32
C GLN A 163 -3.13 6.13 -18.32
N SER A 164 -3.83 7.27 -18.19
CA SER A 164 -3.48 8.32 -17.22
C SER A 164 -3.52 7.79 -15.79
N TRP A 165 -4.63 7.13 -15.41
CA TRP A 165 -4.78 6.57 -14.08
C TRP A 165 -3.68 5.53 -13.77
N LEU A 166 -3.36 4.66 -14.74
CA LEU A 166 -2.29 3.67 -14.58
C LEU A 166 -0.91 4.34 -14.44
N ASN A 167 -0.66 5.43 -15.14
CA ASN A 167 0.58 6.19 -15.00
C ASN A 167 0.67 6.88 -13.64
N GLU A 168 -0.40 7.56 -13.22
CA GLU A 168 -0.48 8.30 -11.96
C GLU A 168 -0.26 7.39 -10.75
N ILE A 169 -0.92 6.22 -10.70
CA ILE A 169 -0.74 5.30 -9.57
C ILE A 169 0.70 4.75 -9.52
N ASN A 170 1.29 4.42 -10.67
CA ASN A 170 2.68 3.94 -10.70
C ASN A 170 3.69 5.03 -10.31
N GLN A 171 3.40 6.30 -10.58
CA GLN A 171 4.21 7.43 -10.13
C GLN A 171 4.02 7.75 -8.65
N ALA A 172 2.82 7.52 -8.11
CA ALA A 172 2.50 7.81 -6.72
C ALA A 172 3.01 6.75 -5.73
N ILE A 173 3.34 5.54 -6.20
CA ILE A 173 3.90 4.49 -5.35
C ILE A 173 5.40 4.72 -5.17
N GLU A 174 5.76 5.25 -4.02
CA GLU A 174 7.14 5.25 -3.57
C GLU A 174 7.57 3.83 -3.19
N VAL A 175 8.79 3.44 -3.58
CA VAL A 175 9.36 2.13 -3.26
C VAL A 175 9.40 1.95 -1.74
N GLY A 176 8.77 0.87 -1.26
CA GLY A 176 8.71 0.55 0.17
C GLY A 176 7.56 1.21 0.93
N LYS A 177 6.67 1.97 0.27
CA LYS A 177 5.46 2.54 0.89
C LYS A 177 4.18 1.81 0.42
N PRO A 178 3.12 1.77 1.25
CA PRO A 178 1.82 1.28 0.83
C PRO A 178 1.20 2.18 -0.25
N ILE A 179 0.23 1.64 -0.99
CA ILE A 179 -0.53 2.42 -1.99
C ILE A 179 -1.20 3.61 -1.30
N PRO A 180 -1.15 4.82 -1.87
CA PRO A 180 -1.83 5.98 -1.29
C PRO A 180 -3.33 5.73 -1.14
N GLN A 181 -3.87 6.11 0.02
CA GLN A 181 -5.25 5.82 0.41
C GLN A 181 -6.29 6.36 -0.58
N SER A 182 -5.99 7.47 -1.28
CA SER A 182 -6.84 8.05 -2.34
C SER A 182 -7.11 7.09 -3.52
N TYR A 183 -6.30 6.06 -3.69
CA TYR A 183 -6.50 5.03 -4.71
C TYR A 183 -7.26 3.80 -4.17
N LEU A 184 -7.49 3.71 -2.87
CA LEU A 184 -8.25 2.63 -2.23
C LEU A 184 -9.69 3.04 -1.97
N GLU A 185 -9.91 4.33 -1.71
CA GLU A 185 -11.24 4.91 -1.49
C GLU A 185 -11.98 5.04 -2.82
N SER A 186 -13.16 4.42 -2.90
CA SER A 186 -14.03 4.34 -4.08
C SER A 186 -15.07 5.44 -4.13
#